data_AF-A0A538NES7-F1
#
_entry.id   AF-A0A538NES7-F1
#
_cell.length_a   1.000
_cell.length_b   1.000
_cell.length_c   1.000
_cell.angle_alpha   90.00
_cell.angle_beta   90.00
_cell.angle_gamma   90.00
#
_symmetry.space_group_name_H-M   'P 1'
#
loop_
_entity.id
_entity.type
_entity.pdbx_description
1 polymer ?
#
loop_
_entity_poly.entity_id
_entity_poly.type
_entity_poly.pdbx_seq_one_letter_code
_entity_poly.pdbx_strand_id
1 'polypeptide(L)'
;MKRFILAFVAAFIFIFFWGWLYNGVLLKDVFAEAQSLFRPREEMMSLFRWIVIGQAGLALAFVMIYASGFAGGGIAAGVRLGIML
;
A
#
# COMPACT_ATOMS: atom_id res chain seq x y z
N MET A 1 14.15 13.03 -11.07
CA MET A 1 14.13 11.55 -11.27
C MET A 1 14.63 10.77 -10.05
N LYS A 2 15.87 10.92 -9.58
CA LYS A 2 16.39 10.13 -8.42
C LYS A 2 15.51 10.21 -7.16
N ARG A 3 15.08 11.42 -6.78
CA ARG A 3 14.17 11.65 -5.64
C ARG A 3 12.77 11.03 -5.82
N PHE A 4 12.26 11.04 -7.05
CA PHE A 4 10.96 10.45 -7.39
C PHE A 4 11.00 8.93 -7.26
N ILE A 5 12.03 8.28 -7.80
CA ILE A 5 12.21 6.83 -7.69
C ILE A 5 12.37 6.42 -6.22
N LEU A 6 13.15 7.17 -5.43
CA LEU A 6 13.29 6.92 -3.99
C LEU A 6 11.94 7.03 -3.26
N ALA A 7 11.15 8.08 -3.55
CA ALA A 7 9.83 8.25 -2.95
C ALA A 7 8.87 7.11 -3.34
N PHE A 8 8.89 6.68 -4.61
CA PHE A 8 8.11 5.55 -5.09
C PHE A 8 8.47 4.26 -4.37
N VAL A 9 9.76 3.93 -4.31
CA VAL A 9 10.25 2.71 -3.63
C VAL A 9 9.90 2.76 -2.14
N ALA A 10 10.08 3.90 -1.47
CA ALA A 10 9.72 4.06 -0.07
C ALA A 10 8.22 3.86 0.18
N ALA A 11 7.36 4.49 -0.62
CA ALA A 11 5.91 4.33 -0.52
C ALA A 11 5.48 2.88 -0.78
N PHE A 12 6.06 2.25 -1.80
CA PHE A 12 5.76 0.86 -2.16
C PHE A 12 6.15 -0.12 -1.04
N ILE A 13 7.36 0.02 -0.47
CA ILE A 13 7.80 -0.80 0.66
C ILE A 13 6.88 -0.57 1.87
N PHE A 14 6.54 0.69 2.16
CA PHE A 14 5.66 1.01 3.27
C PHE A 14 4.28 0.37 3.13
N ILE A 15 3.67 0.46 1.95
CA ILE A 15 2.36 -0.14 1.66
C ILE A 15 2.40 -1.67 1.89
N PHE A 16 3.45 -2.34 1.42
CA PHE A 16 3.61 -3.78 1.63
C PHE A 16 3.85 -4.14 3.09
N PHE A 17 4.72 -3.39 3.77
CA PHE A 17 5.00 -3.57 5.18
C PHE A 17 3.74 -3.39 6.02
N TRP A 18 2.98 -2.33 5.77
CA TRP A 18 1.71 -2.07 6.44
C TRP A 18 0.67 -3.15 6.14
N GLY A 19 0.55 -3.56 4.87
CA GLY A 19 -0.35 -4.64 4.47
C GLY A 19 -0.04 -5.96 5.20
N TRP A 20 1.24 -6.33 5.32
CA TRP A 20 1.67 -7.49 6.08
C TRP A 20 1.41 -7.34 7.59
N LEU A 21 1.76 -6.20 8.18
CA LEU A 21 1.58 -5.97 9.62
C LEU A 21 0.09 -6.01 9.98
N TYR A 22 -0.74 -5.26 9.24
CA TYR A 22 -2.16 -5.17 9.54
C TYR A 22 -2.89 -6.50 9.29
N ASN A 23 -2.69 -7.12 8.12
CA ASN A 23 -3.44 -8.33 7.77
C ASN A 23 -2.82 -9.61 8.36
N GLY A 24 -1.49 -9.71 8.34
CA GLY A 24 -0.76 -10.93 8.71
C GLY A 24 -0.37 -11.02 10.18
N VAL A 25 -0.30 -9.90 10.90
CA VAL A 25 0.04 -9.88 12.33
C VAL A 25 -1.17 -9.48 13.17
N LEU A 26 -1.73 -8.28 12.94
CA LEU A 26 -2.78 -7.74 13.80
C LEU A 26 -4.13 -8.46 13.62
N LEU A 27 -4.52 -8.75 12.38
CA LEU A 27 -5.79 -9.41 12.06
C LEU A 27 -5.68 -10.92 11.85
N LYS A 28 -4.52 -11.51 12.16
CA LYS A 28 -4.26 -12.93 11.89
C LYS A 28 -5.34 -13.84 12.47
N ASP A 29 -5.69 -13.64 13.74
CA ASP A 29 -6.62 -14.53 14.46
C ASP A 29 -8.05 -14.35 13.94
N VAL A 30 -8.45 -13.11 13.66
CA VAL A 30 -9.74 -12.80 13.02
C VAL A 30 -9.86 -13.47 11.65
N PHE A 31 -8.80 -13.46 10.85
CA PHE A 31 -8.80 -14.15 9.56
C PHE A 31 -8.75 -15.67 9.67
N ALA A 32 -8.20 -16.22 10.75
CA ALA A 32 -8.26 -17.66 11.02
C ALA A 32 -9.70 -18.10 11.32
N GLU A 33 -10.46 -17.31 12.08
CA GLU A 33 -11.88 -17.57 12.33
C GLU A 33 -12.73 -17.47 11.05
N ALA A 34 -12.41 -16.52 10.18
CA ALA A 34 -13.12 -16.28 8.92
C ALA A 34 -12.58 -17.12 7.73
N GLN A 35 -11.74 -18.13 7.98
CA GLN A 35 -11.04 -18.86 6.90
C GLN A 35 -11.99 -19.50 5.88
N SER A 36 -13.20 -19.89 6.30
CA SER A 36 -14.24 -20.46 5.44
C SER A 36 -14.75 -19.52 4.34
N LEU A 37 -14.57 -18.20 4.50
CA LEU A 37 -14.98 -17.18 3.53
C LEU A 37 -13.89 -16.88 2.49
N PHE A 38 -12.65 -17.32 2.72
CA PHE A 38 -11.52 -17.04 1.85
C PHE A 38 -11.33 -18.12 0.79
N ARG A 39 -10.76 -17.70 -0.34
CA ARG A 39 -10.29 -18.61 -1.38
C ARG A 39 -9.18 -19.51 -0.81
N PRO A 40 -8.97 -20.72 -1.39
CA PRO A 40 -7.83 -21.56 -1.03
C PRO A 40 -6.50 -20.80 -1.13
N ARG A 41 -5.57 -21.11 -0.22
CA ARG A 41 -4.28 -20.41 -0.13
C ARG A 41 -3.50 -20.45 -1.45
N GLU A 42 -3.51 -21.58 -2.14
CA GLU A 42 -2.82 -21.76 -3.42
C GLU A 42 -3.36 -20.81 -4.49
N GLU A 43 -4.68 -20.67 -4.57
CA GLU A 43 -5.33 -19.73 -5.48
C GLU A 43 -5.00 -18.28 -5.11
N MET A 44 -5.07 -17.91 -3.81
CA MET A 44 -4.68 -16.58 -3.35
C MET A 44 -3.23 -16.25 -3.71
N MET A 45 -2.30 -17.19 -3.50
CA MET A 45 -0.89 -17.01 -3.83
C MET A 45 -0.65 -16.90 -5.33
N SER A 46 -1.42 -17.60 -6.16
CA SER A 46 -1.35 -17.48 -7.62
C SER A 46 -1.73 -16.07 -8.11
N LEU A 47 -2.66 -15.42 -7.40
CA LEU A 47 -3.16 -14.07 -7.70
C LEU A 47 -2.31 -12.95 -7.09
N PHE A 48 -1.36 -13.27 -6.21
CA PHE A 48 -0.56 -12.28 -5.49
C PHE A 48 0.19 -11.32 -6.42
N ARG A 49 0.60 -11.77 -7.62
CA ARG A 49 1.22 -10.91 -8.63
C ARG A 49 0.34 -9.71 -9.01
N TRP A 50 -0.98 -9.88 -9.08
CA TRP A 50 -1.90 -8.78 -9.36
C TRP A 50 -1.95 -7.76 -8.22
N ILE A 51 -1.84 -8.21 -6.98
CA ILE A 51 -1.71 -7.31 -5.83
C ILE A 51 -0.41 -6.51 -5.94
N VAL A 52 0.71 -7.15 -6.26
CA VAL A 52 2.00 -6.45 -6.47
C VAL A 52 1.90 -5.36 -7.53
N ILE A 53 1.29 -5.67 -8.67
CA ILE A 53 1.08 -4.70 -9.76
C ILE A 53 0.15 -3.56 -9.30
N GLY A 54 -0.97 -3.89 -8.65
CA GLY A 54 -1.92 -2.91 -8.14
C GLY A 54 -1.31 -1.96 -7.11
N GLN A 55 -0.53 -2.49 -6.15
CA GLN A 55 0.15 -1.69 -5.14
C GLN A 55 1.27 -0.83 -5.75
N ALA A 56 1.94 -1.31 -6.80
CA ALA A 56 2.90 -0.50 -7.55
C ALA A 56 2.19 0.65 -8.27
N GLY A 57 1.05 0.38 -8.92
CA GLY A 57 0.23 1.43 -9.53
C GLY A 57 -0.24 2.47 -8.51
N LEU A 58 -0.71 2.02 -7.34
CA LEU A 58 -1.16 2.90 -6.26
C LEU A 58 -0.01 3.76 -5.70
N ALA A 59 1.15 3.15 -5.41
CA ALA A 59 2.33 3.87 -4.95
C ALA A 59 2.80 4.91 -5.97
N LEU A 60 2.74 4.58 -7.27
CA LEU A 60 3.10 5.49 -8.35
C LEU A 60 2.14 6.68 -8.40
N ALA A 61 0.83 6.42 -8.39
CA ALA A 61 -0.19 7.46 -8.37
C ALA A 61 -0.04 8.38 -7.16
N PHE A 62 0.15 7.79 -5.97
CA PHE A 62 0.39 8.53 -4.74
C PHE A 62 1.60 9.48 -4.88
N VAL A 63 2.75 8.99 -5.33
CA VAL A 63 3.94 9.84 -5.49
C VAL A 63 3.76 10.90 -6.58
N MET A 64 3.03 10.58 -7.67
CA MET A 64 2.71 11.56 -8.72
C MET A 64 1.86 12.73 -8.21
N ILE A 65 0.93 12.50 -7.27
CA ILE A 65 0.14 13.57 -6.64
C ILE A 65 1.03 14.58 -5.91
N TYR A 66 2.04 14.11 -5.16
CA TYR A 66 2.98 15.02 -4.51
C TYR A 66 3.95 15.67 -5.50
N ALA A 67 4.39 14.92 -6.50
CA ALA A 67 5.31 15.42 -7.53
C ALA A 67 4.69 16.50 -8.42
N SER A 68 3.38 16.45 -8.66
CA SER A 68 2.65 17.49 -9.40
C SER A 68 2.43 18.78 -8.60
N GLY A 69 2.84 18.81 -7.33
CA GLY A 69 2.70 19.98 -6.45
C GLY A 69 1.33 20.09 -5.78
N PHE A 70 0.44 19.12 -5.95
CA PHE A 70 -0.94 19.17 -5.44
C PHE A 70 -1.02 19.26 -3.91
N ALA A 71 -0.15 18.55 -3.19
CA ALA A 71 -0.23 18.51 -1.73
C ALA A 71 0.56 19.63 -1.02
N GLY A 72 1.40 20.39 -1.72
CA GLY A 72 2.52 21.08 -1.05
C GLY A 72 3.57 20.07 -0.54
N GLY A 73 4.82 20.47 -0.42
CA GLY A 73 5.87 19.57 0.05
C GLY A 73 5.78 19.27 1.55
N GLY A 74 6.41 18.17 1.99
CA GLY A 74 6.66 17.88 3.41
C GLY A 74 5.58 17.06 4.12
N ILE A 75 5.82 16.77 5.39
CA ILE A 75 4.98 15.86 6.21
C ILE A 75 3.62 16.48 6.49
N ALA A 76 3.55 17.78 6.80
CA ALA A 76 2.30 18.48 7.11
C ALA A 76 1.32 18.48 5.93
N ALA A 77 1.83 18.64 4.72
CA ALA A 77 1.07 18.49 3.48
C ALA A 77 0.45 17.09 3.36
N GLY A 78 1.23 16.05 3.69
CA GLY A 78 0.73 14.68 3.59
C GLY A 78 -0.26 14.29 4.67
N VAL A 79 -0.07 14.78 5.90
CA VAL A 79 -1.06 14.63 6.98
C VAL A 79 -2.36 15.33 6.60
N ARG A 80 -2.29 16.55 6.05
CA ARG A 80 -3.48 17.27 5.58
C ARG A 80 -4.20 16.53 4.46
N LEU A 81 -3.46 16.02 3.47
CA LEU A 81 -4.04 15.23 2.38
C LEU A 81 -4.75 13.97 2.91
N GLY A 82 -4.12 13.26 3.85
CA GLY A 82 -4.68 12.03 4.42
C GLY A 82 -5.85 12.22 5.40
N ILE A 83 -6.02 13.42 5.97
CA ILE A 83 -7.16 13.75 6.85
C ILE A 83 -8.32 14.39 6.07
N MET A 84 -8.03 15.13 4.99
CA MET A 84 -9.04 15.84 4.19
C MET A 84 -9.69 14.98 3.10
N LEU A 85 -9.10 13.83 2.75
CA LEU A 85 -9.69 12.79 1.88
C LEU A 85 -10.30 11.68 2.74
#